data_AF-A0A7G2JZH2-F1
#
_entry.id   AF-A0A7G2JZH2-F1
#
_cell.length_a   1.000
_cell.length_b   1.000
_cell.length_c   1.000
_cell.angle_alpha   90.00
_cell.angle_beta   90.00
_cell.angle_gamma   90.00
#
_symmetry.space_group_name_H-M   'P 1'
#
loop_
_entity.id
_entity.type
_entity.pdbx_description
1 polymer ?
#
loop_
_entity_poly.entity_id
_entity_poly.type
_entity_poly.pdbx_seq_one_letter_code
_entity_poly.pdbx_strand_id
1 'polypeptide(L)'
;LLRFLTDGSFRRVGEEKEHYANVRVICTSQVPLHLLVEQGKVRADLFHRLNVLTINVPALRDRMADIEPLAQGFLQEISEELKIAKPTFDKDFLLYLQKYDWKGNVRELYNTLYRACSLVQDNHLTIESLNLALPQSAVISLDEFENKTLD
;
A
#
# COMPACT_ATOMS: atom_id res chain seq x y z
N LEU A 1 8.78 -22.71 -11.83
CA LEU A 1 7.40 -22.54 -11.33
C LEU A 1 6.37 -23.29 -12.16
N LEU A 2 6.30 -23.16 -13.49
CA LEU A 2 5.26 -23.81 -14.30
C LEU A 2 5.12 -25.32 -14.07
N ARG A 3 6.25 -26.05 -14.05
CA ARG A 3 6.29 -27.48 -13.74
C ARG A 3 5.68 -27.80 -12.37
N PHE A 4 6.12 -27.06 -11.34
CA PHE A 4 5.57 -27.17 -9.99
C PHE A 4 4.04 -26.96 -9.92
N LEU A 5 3.49 -26.00 -10.67
CA LEU A 5 2.04 -25.79 -10.76
C LEU A 5 1.29 -26.87 -11.56
N THR A 6 2.01 -27.78 -12.20
CA THR A 6 1.43 -28.86 -13.00
C THR A 6 1.35 -30.15 -12.22
N ASP A 7 2.44 -30.56 -11.58
CA ASP A 7 2.57 -31.87 -10.93
C ASP A 7 3.05 -31.78 -9.47
N GLY A 8 3.22 -30.57 -8.91
CA GLY A 8 3.74 -30.38 -7.54
C GLY A 8 5.24 -30.67 -7.39
N SER A 9 5.94 -30.94 -8.50
CA SER A 9 7.34 -31.31 -8.50
C SER A 9 8.28 -30.12 -8.67
N PHE A 10 9.44 -30.19 -8.02
CA PHE A 10 10.52 -29.24 -8.24
C PHE A 10 11.88 -29.90 -8.01
N ARG A 11 12.93 -29.23 -8.47
CA ARG A 11 14.33 -29.60 -8.21
C ARG A 11 15.03 -28.43 -7.56
N ARG A 12 15.95 -28.71 -6.63
CA ARG A 12 16.86 -27.69 -6.13
C ARG A 12 17.87 -27.36 -7.23
N VAL A 13 18.38 -26.13 -7.21
CA VAL A 13 19.38 -25.70 -8.20
C VAL A 13 20.62 -26.57 -8.04
N GLY A 14 21.04 -27.23 -9.13
CA GLY A 14 22.19 -28.14 -9.13
C GLY A 14 21.89 -29.57 -8.68
N GLU A 15 20.64 -29.90 -8.34
CA GLU A 15 20.23 -31.26 -7.96
C GLU A 15 19.40 -31.91 -9.08
N GLU A 16 19.67 -33.17 -9.40
CA GLU A 16 18.84 -33.94 -10.34
C GLU A 16 17.62 -34.58 -9.68
N LYS A 17 17.70 -34.81 -8.37
CA LYS A 17 16.63 -35.41 -7.58
C LYS A 17 15.42 -34.50 -7.57
N GLU A 18 14.28 -35.12 -7.83
CA GLU A 18 12.98 -34.50 -7.84
C GLU A 18 12.33 -34.58 -6.46
N HIS A 19 11.72 -33.48 -6.05
CA HIS A 19 11.03 -33.35 -4.78
C HIS A 19 9.57 -32.97 -5.05
N TYR A 20 8.67 -33.48 -4.23
CA TYR A 20 7.24 -33.19 -4.30
C TYR A 20 6.83 -32.32 -3.10
N ALA A 21 5.98 -31.33 -3.34
CA ALA A 21 5.36 -30.55 -2.27
C ALA A 21 3.87 -30.36 -2.52
N ASN A 22 3.06 -30.61 -1.49
CA ASN A 22 1.65 -30.27 -1.48
C ASN A 22 1.46 -28.91 -0.78
N VAL A 23 1.35 -27.84 -1.58
CA VAL A 23 1.21 -26.47 -1.07
C VAL A 23 0.12 -25.73 -1.83
N ARG A 24 -0.47 -24.73 -1.16
CA ARG A 24 -1.35 -23.76 -1.80
C ARG A 24 -0.53 -22.58 -2.29
N VAL A 25 -0.62 -22.27 -3.59
CA VAL A 25 0.07 -21.12 -4.19
C VAL A 25 -0.87 -19.91 -4.22
N ILE A 26 -0.40 -18.79 -3.70
CA ILE A 26 -1.07 -17.49 -3.78
C ILE A 26 -0.08 -16.50 -4.40
N CYS A 27 -0.50 -15.79 -5.43
CA CYS A 27 0.31 -14.77 -6.09
C CYS A 27 -0.42 -13.42 -6.07
N THR A 28 0.35 -12.34 -6.03
CA THR A 28 -0.15 -10.98 -6.16
C THR A 28 0.58 -10.29 -7.31
N SER A 29 -0.08 -9.37 -8.00
CA SER A 29 0.53 -8.57 -9.05
C SER A 29 -0.02 -7.16 -8.99
N GLN A 30 0.87 -6.17 -9.02
CA GLN A 30 0.48 -4.75 -9.10
C GLN A 30 0.04 -4.39 -10.52
N VAL A 31 0.66 -5.01 -11.54
CA VAL A 31 0.30 -4.80 -12.94
C VAL A 31 -0.59 -5.98 -13.38
N PRO A 32 -1.69 -5.74 -14.11
CA PRO A 32 -2.51 -6.83 -14.62
C PRO A 32 -1.69 -7.83 -15.45
N LEU A 33 -1.73 -9.11 -15.06
CA LEU A 33 -0.89 -10.15 -15.66
C LEU A 33 -1.17 -10.34 -17.16
N HIS A 34 -2.41 -10.13 -17.62
CA HIS A 34 -2.76 -10.26 -19.03
C HIS A 34 -1.98 -9.28 -19.92
N LEU A 35 -1.78 -8.02 -19.48
CA LEU A 35 -0.97 -7.03 -20.19
C LEU A 35 0.49 -7.47 -20.30
N LEU A 36 1.01 -8.12 -19.25
CA LEU A 36 2.39 -8.64 -19.25
C LEU A 36 2.56 -9.85 -20.17
N VAL A 37 1.50 -10.63 -20.38
CA VAL A 37 1.48 -11.73 -21.37
C VAL A 37 1.52 -11.15 -22.79
N GLU A 38 0.69 -10.14 -23.07
CA GLU A 38 0.68 -9.46 -24.38
C GLU A 38 2.04 -8.82 -24.72
N GLN A 39 2.74 -8.29 -23.71
CA GLN A 39 4.10 -7.74 -23.86
C GLN A 39 5.20 -8.82 -23.95
N GLY A 40 4.87 -10.11 -23.90
CA GLY A 40 5.84 -11.21 -23.91
C GLY A 40 6.70 -11.31 -22.64
N LYS A 41 6.39 -10.56 -21.59
CA LYS A 41 7.12 -10.57 -20.30
C LYS A 41 6.72 -11.75 -19.42
N VAL A 42 5.51 -12.26 -19.60
CA VAL A 42 4.98 -13.41 -18.86
C VAL A 42 4.53 -14.48 -19.86
N ARG A 43 4.86 -15.74 -19.56
CA ARG A 43 4.42 -16.87 -20.39
C ARG A 43 2.92 -17.08 -20.26
N ALA A 44 2.24 -17.27 -21.40
CA ALA A 44 0.78 -17.49 -21.43
C ALA A 44 0.36 -18.74 -20.64
N ASP A 45 1.12 -19.83 -20.73
CA ASP A 45 0.84 -21.08 -20.01
C ASP A 45 0.86 -20.92 -18.48
N LEU A 46 1.77 -20.10 -17.96
CA LEU A 46 1.83 -19.77 -16.55
C LEU A 46 0.63 -18.91 -16.14
N PHE A 47 0.26 -17.91 -16.95
CA PHE A 47 -0.89 -17.05 -16.69
C PHE A 47 -2.18 -17.86 -16.58
N HIS A 48 -2.45 -18.79 -17.50
CA HIS A 48 -3.66 -19.63 -17.44
C HIS A 48 -3.75 -20.50 -16.18
N ARG A 49 -2.61 -20.94 -15.62
CA ARG A 49 -2.60 -21.70 -14.36
C ARG A 49 -2.79 -20.83 -13.12
N LEU A 50 -2.33 -19.58 -13.15
CA LEU A 50 -2.48 -18.65 -12.04
C LEU A 50 -3.87 -17.99 -12.03
N ASN A 51 -4.43 -17.70 -13.20
CA ASN A 51 -5.68 -16.97 -13.37
C ASN A 51 -6.93 -17.89 -13.29
N VAL A 52 -6.89 -18.90 -12.44
CA VAL A 52 -8.06 -19.77 -12.17
C VAL A 52 -9.06 -19.06 -11.24
N LEU A 53 -8.54 -18.40 -10.21
CA LEU A 53 -9.32 -17.57 -9.30
C LEU A 53 -8.57 -16.26 -9.06
N THR A 54 -9.18 -15.15 -9.48
CA THR A 54 -8.59 -13.82 -9.33
C THR A 54 -9.47 -12.97 -8.42
N ILE A 55 -8.87 -12.44 -7.38
CA ILE A 55 -9.53 -11.52 -6.44
C ILE A 55 -8.96 -10.13 -6.70
N ASN A 56 -9.81 -9.23 -7.17
CA ASN A 56 -9.44 -7.83 -7.37
C ASN A 56 -9.68 -7.07 -6.07
N VAL A 57 -8.62 -6.48 -5.54
CA VAL A 57 -8.67 -5.65 -4.33
C VAL A 57 -8.84 -4.21 -4.78
N PRO A 58 -10.03 -3.57 -4.62
CA PRO A 58 -10.23 -2.17 -4.99
C PRO A 58 -9.32 -1.22 -4.21
N ALA A 59 -9.03 -0.06 -4.79
CA ALA A 59 -8.25 0.96 -4.12
C ALA A 59 -9.01 1.49 -2.89
N LEU A 60 -8.30 2.05 -1.90
CA LEU A 60 -8.89 2.51 -0.65
C LEU A 60 -9.95 3.61 -0.88
N ARG A 61 -9.74 4.49 -1.87
CA ARG A 61 -10.70 5.51 -2.31
C ARG A 61 -12.05 4.93 -2.79
N ASP A 62 -12.06 3.70 -3.30
CA ASP A 62 -13.29 3.05 -3.78
C ASP A 62 -14.04 2.34 -2.65
N ARG A 63 -13.51 2.36 -1.41
CA ARG A 63 -14.03 1.67 -0.23
C ARG A 63 -13.91 2.51 1.04
N MET A 64 -14.40 3.75 0.99
CA MET A 64 -14.25 4.73 2.07
C MET A 64 -14.77 4.24 3.44
N ALA A 65 -15.75 3.33 3.46
CA ALA A 65 -16.27 2.72 4.69
C ALA A 65 -15.21 1.92 5.46
N ASP A 66 -14.17 1.40 4.79
CA ASP A 66 -13.08 0.65 5.43
C ASP A 66 -12.07 1.59 6.14
N ILE A 67 -12.07 2.89 5.85
CA ILE A 67 -11.07 3.84 6.38
C ILE A 67 -11.15 3.96 7.90
N GLU A 68 -12.37 4.05 8.46
CA GLU A 68 -12.56 4.16 9.91
C GLU A 68 -12.05 2.93 10.69
N PRO A 69 -12.50 1.69 10.39
CA PRO A 69 -12.01 0.52 11.12
C PRO A 69 -10.51 0.29 10.91
N LEU A 70 -9.97 0.60 9.72
CA LEU A 70 -8.53 0.54 9.47
C LEU A 70 -7.77 1.56 10.32
N ALA A 71 -8.21 2.81 10.36
CA ALA A 71 -7.57 3.86 11.15
C ALA A 71 -7.61 3.50 12.65
N GLN A 72 -8.74 3.03 13.16
CA GLN A 72 -8.84 2.62 14.57
C GLN A 72 -7.91 1.46 14.92
N GLY A 73 -7.78 0.48 14.03
CA GLY A 73 -6.85 -0.65 14.19
C GLY A 73 -5.39 -0.21 14.13
N PHE A 74 -5.02 0.60 13.15
CA PHE A 74 -3.66 1.13 13.03
C PHE A 74 -3.29 2.01 14.21
N LEU A 75 -4.17 2.87 14.68
CA LEU A 75 -3.89 3.69 15.86
C LEU A 75 -3.62 2.85 17.10
N GLN A 76 -4.30 1.71 17.24
CA GLN A 76 -4.02 0.77 18.32
C GLN A 76 -2.62 0.16 18.15
N GLU A 77 -2.34 -0.44 17.00
CA GLU A 77 -1.03 -1.06 16.69
C GLU A 77 0.13 -0.07 16.88
N ILE A 78 0.00 1.14 16.34
CA ILE A 78 0.99 2.22 16.42
C ILE A 78 1.16 2.69 17.88
N SER A 79 0.06 2.83 18.63
CA SER A 79 0.15 3.25 20.04
C SER A 79 0.90 2.23 20.90
N GLU A 80 0.70 0.94 20.63
CA GLU A 80 1.42 -0.16 21.29
C GLU A 80 2.92 -0.14 20.91
N GLU A 81 3.24 0.11 19.63
CA GLU A 81 4.63 0.22 19.14
C GLU A 81 5.37 1.41 19.76
N LEU A 82 4.72 2.58 19.80
CA LEU A 82 5.29 3.82 20.33
C LEU A 82 5.20 3.94 21.87
N LYS A 83 4.53 2.99 22.53
CA LYS A 83 4.26 2.99 23.99
C LYS A 83 3.57 4.25 24.49
N ILE A 84 2.64 4.77 23.68
CA ILE A 84 1.80 5.91 24.03
C ILE A 84 0.37 5.45 24.32
N ALA A 85 -0.43 6.30 24.96
CA ALA A 85 -1.86 6.06 24.99
C ALA A 85 -2.43 6.12 23.56
N LYS A 86 -3.51 5.39 23.30
CA LYS A 86 -4.19 5.46 22.00
C LYS A 86 -4.74 6.88 21.80
N PRO A 87 -4.31 7.62 20.76
CA PRO A 87 -4.82 8.95 20.53
C PRO A 87 -6.30 8.94 20.13
N THR A 88 -7.01 9.99 20.53
CA THR A 88 -8.39 10.26 20.10
C THR A 88 -8.39 11.16 18.87
N PHE A 89 -9.48 11.16 18.10
CA PHE A 89 -9.66 12.06 16.96
C PHE A 89 -11.13 12.39 16.80
N ASP A 90 -11.41 13.56 16.20
CA ASP A 90 -12.77 14.04 16.00
C ASP A 90 -13.41 13.51 14.71
N LYS A 91 -14.73 13.71 14.59
CA LYS A 91 -15.47 13.34 13.37
C LYS A 91 -14.95 14.06 12.13
N ASP A 92 -14.51 15.31 12.27
CA ASP A 92 -13.97 16.10 11.16
C ASP A 92 -12.65 15.53 10.65
N PHE A 93 -11.82 14.99 11.55
CA PHE A 93 -10.60 14.26 11.19
C PHE A 93 -10.92 13.01 10.37
N LEU A 94 -11.91 12.23 10.81
CA LEU A 94 -12.33 11.04 10.06
C LEU A 94 -12.90 11.39 8.69
N LEU A 95 -13.73 12.44 8.61
CA LEU A 95 -14.27 12.95 7.35
C LEU A 95 -13.14 13.39 6.40
N TYR A 96 -12.09 14.01 6.94
CA TYR A 96 -10.91 14.40 6.17
C TYR A 96 -10.18 13.18 5.60
N LEU A 97 -9.96 12.14 6.42
CA LEU A 97 -9.38 10.88 5.95
C LEU A 97 -10.23 10.24 4.85
N GLN A 98 -11.56 10.27 4.97
CA GLN A 98 -12.47 9.67 3.98
C GLN A 98 -12.48 10.40 2.63
N LYS A 99 -12.24 11.72 2.63
CA LYS A 99 -12.22 12.54 1.41
C LYS A 99 -10.87 12.50 0.68
N TYR A 100 -9.83 11.99 1.30
CA TYR A 100 -8.49 11.95 0.70
C TYR A 100 -8.35 10.76 -0.27
N ASP A 101 -7.64 10.96 -1.39
CA ASP A 101 -7.57 9.99 -2.50
C ASP A 101 -6.76 8.72 -2.19
N TRP A 102 -5.89 8.76 -1.18
CA TRP A 102 -4.98 7.67 -0.77
C TRP A 102 -4.32 6.96 -1.96
N LYS A 103 -3.49 7.67 -2.73
CA LYS A 103 -2.78 7.11 -3.89
C LYS A 103 -1.89 5.91 -3.51
N GLY A 104 -1.33 5.91 -2.29
CA GLY A 104 -0.58 4.80 -1.71
C GLY A 104 -1.45 3.82 -0.90
N ASN A 105 -2.78 3.93 -0.96
CA ASN A 105 -3.77 3.09 -0.28
C ASN A 105 -3.48 2.97 1.23
N VAL A 106 -3.69 1.78 1.76
CA VAL A 106 -3.51 1.42 3.17
C VAL A 106 -2.11 1.76 3.70
N ARG A 107 -1.06 1.64 2.86
CA ARG A 107 0.31 1.97 3.27
C ARG A 107 0.49 3.47 3.52
N GLU A 108 -0.10 4.31 2.67
CA GLU A 108 -0.06 5.77 2.87
C GLU A 108 -0.87 6.17 4.10
N LEU A 109 -2.05 5.57 4.32
CA LEU A 109 -2.85 5.78 5.52
C LEU A 109 -2.06 5.43 6.79
N TYR A 110 -1.49 4.22 6.85
CA TYR A 110 -0.69 3.77 7.99
C TYR A 110 0.46 4.73 8.30
N ASN A 111 1.28 5.05 7.29
CA ASN A 111 2.43 5.93 7.48
C ASN A 111 2.04 7.34 7.91
N THR A 112 0.91 7.83 7.42
CA THR A 112 0.38 9.15 7.80
C THR A 112 -0.05 9.15 9.27
N LEU A 113 -0.81 8.14 9.69
CA LEU A 113 -1.20 7.98 11.10
C LEU A 113 0.01 7.76 12.00
N TYR A 114 1.01 6.99 11.56
CA TYR A 114 2.24 6.77 12.30
C TYR A 114 2.99 8.06 12.59
N ARG A 115 3.15 8.91 11.56
CA ARG A 115 3.76 10.23 11.70
C ARG A 115 2.95 11.13 12.63
N ALA A 116 1.63 11.15 12.47
CA ALA A 116 0.74 11.95 13.30
C ALA A 116 0.82 11.53 14.79
N CYS A 117 0.83 10.23 15.07
CA CYS A 117 1.03 9.69 16.43
C CYS A 117 2.41 10.02 17.00
N SER A 118 3.45 10.06 16.17
CA SER A 118 4.81 10.39 16.62
C SER A 118 4.97 11.85 17.04
N LEU A 119 4.09 12.72 16.53
CA LEU A 119 4.09 14.16 16.78
C LEU A 119 2.94 14.61 17.70
N VAL A 120 2.12 13.67 18.18
CA VAL A 120 0.91 13.99 18.94
C VAL A 120 1.28 14.63 20.28
N GLN A 121 0.65 15.76 20.55
CA GLN A 121 0.64 16.41 21.85
C GLN A 121 -0.77 16.23 22.43
N ASP A 122 -0.86 15.98 23.74
CA ASP A 122 -2.13 15.82 24.45
C ASP A 122 -3.03 14.63 24.02
N ASN A 123 -2.46 13.63 23.36
CA ASN A 123 -3.15 12.39 22.98
C ASN A 123 -4.39 12.61 22.08
N HIS A 124 -4.37 13.69 21.30
CA HIS A 124 -5.45 14.06 20.38
C HIS A 124 -4.90 14.39 18.98
N LEU A 125 -5.40 13.70 17.96
CA LEU A 125 -4.98 13.87 16.56
C LEU A 125 -5.86 14.90 15.86
N THR A 126 -5.22 15.95 15.36
CA THR A 126 -5.84 17.01 14.57
C THR A 126 -5.54 16.83 13.08
N ILE A 127 -6.32 17.48 12.21
CA ILE A 127 -6.10 17.40 10.74
C ILE A 127 -4.69 17.89 10.37
N GLU A 128 -4.18 18.89 11.08
CA GLU A 128 -2.84 19.45 10.88
C GLU A 128 -1.73 18.43 11.18
N SER A 129 -1.95 17.55 12.17
CA SER A 129 -0.99 16.50 12.55
C SER A 129 -0.74 15.46 11.45
N LEU A 130 -1.69 15.30 10.51
CA LEU A 130 -1.55 14.37 9.39
C LEU A 130 -0.43 14.78 8.43
N ASN A 131 -0.13 16.08 8.37
CA ASN A 131 0.83 16.68 7.43
C ASN A 131 0.67 16.11 6.00
N LEU A 132 -0.58 15.84 5.62
CA LEU A 132 -0.93 15.44 4.27
C LEU A 132 -0.82 16.71 3.45
N ALA A 133 0.26 16.81 2.66
CA ALA A 133 0.31 17.81 1.63
C ALA A 133 -0.97 17.64 0.79
N LEU A 134 -1.82 18.68 0.79
CA LEU A 134 -2.67 18.90 -0.38
C LEU A 134 -1.74 18.75 -1.60
N PRO A 135 -2.16 18.16 -2.72
CA PRO A 135 -1.35 18.12 -3.92
C PRO A 135 -1.17 19.54 -4.49
N GLN A 136 -0.47 20.40 -3.77
CA GLN A 136 0.34 21.44 -4.34
C GLN A 136 1.52 20.70 -4.94
N SER A 137 1.37 20.33 -6.21
CA SER A 137 2.48 20.59 -7.12
C SER A 137 2.75 22.09 -6.99
N ALA A 138 3.61 22.47 -6.04
CA ALA A 138 4.28 23.75 -6.10
C ALA A 138 5.10 23.65 -7.39
N VAL A 139 4.50 24.12 -8.47
CA VAL A 139 5.26 24.55 -9.64
C VAL A 139 6.11 25.66 -9.07
N ILE A 140 7.35 25.34 -8.71
CA ILE A 140 8.34 26.36 -8.44
C ILE A 140 8.56 27.01 -9.80
N SER A 141 7.88 28.14 -10.02
CA SER A 141 8.11 28.96 -11.19
C SER A 141 9.55 29.48 -11.09
N LEU A 142 10.39 29.14 -12.06
CA LEU A 142 11.77 29.64 -12.16
C LEU A 142 11.84 31.19 -12.18
N ASP A 143 10.74 31.85 -12.53
CA ASP A 143 10.58 33.30 -12.51
C ASP A 143 10.76 33.94 -11.12
N GLU A 144 10.59 33.19 -10.02
CA GLU A 144 10.85 33.72 -8.66
C GLU A 144 12.34 33.85 -8.33
N PHE A 145 13.23 33.24 -9.13
CA PHE A 145 14.68 33.25 -8.91
C PHE A 145 15.44 34.22 -9.83
N GLU A 146 14.79 34.90 -10.77
CA GLU A 146 15.49 35.76 -11.73
C GLU A 146 16.13 37.02 -11.13
N ASN A 147 15.78 37.43 -9.91
CA ASN A 147 16.25 38.71 -9.33
C ASN A 147 16.92 38.62 -7.96
N LYS A 148 17.47 37.46 -7.59
CA LYS A 148 18.32 37.36 -6.38
C LYS A 148 19.69 36.79 -6.75
N THR A 149 20.58 37.67 -7.20
CA THR A 149 22.02 37.46 -7.07
C THR A 149 22.37 37.33 -5.59
N LEU A 150 23.13 36.29 -5.25
CA LEU A 150 23.75 36.12 -3.94
C LEU A 150 24.91 37.12 -3.83
N ASP A 151 24.65 38.27 -3.20
CA ASP A 151 25.67 39.08 -2.54
C ASP A 151 25.70 38.75 -1.04
#